data_AF-A0A158Q6M5-F1
#
_entry.id   AF-A0A158Q6M5-F1
#
_cell.length_a   1.000
_cell.length_b   1.000
_cell.length_c   1.000
_cell.angle_alpha   90.00
_cell.angle_beta   90.00
_cell.angle_gamma   90.00
#
_symmetry.space_group_name_H-M   'P 1'
#
loop_
_entity.id
_entity.type
_entity.pdbx_description
1 polymer ?
#
loop_
_entity_poly.entity_id
_entity_poly.type
_entity_poly.pdbx_seq_one_letter_code
_entity_poly.pdbx_strand_id
1 'polypeptide(L)'
;MKAGRKCGNNMAYKIVDKVKYADGVSLEPLCILECTCLPVENQLERNETATPTLTQRSVTEQFSAHPTTQKAQRGVSRIKVERQKLMDVASQFLAEVPVSKACSGRNCVLGELITDSLCSLTDHKCGPNMVFKTLIGPMRVKAGLSSYKICFQQCTCYSSEYKKKGGQCIKKSSVPMRNETELSETRANCVGRSCEQIRNILCTLRGRKCGDNMVYKTIRRLVYIDDSPEICILQCICVSKKYVEKDGRCILRE
;
A
#
# COMPACT_ATOMS: atom_id res chain seq x y z
N MET A 1 19.85 -1.85 -7.26
CA MET A 1 20.27 -0.87 -6.22
C MET A 1 21.72 -1.13 -5.84
N LYS A 2 22.58 -0.11 -5.74
CA LYS A 2 23.91 -0.26 -5.16
C LYS A 2 23.76 -0.67 -3.68
N ALA A 3 24.22 -1.86 -3.31
CA ALA A 3 24.28 -2.29 -1.91
C ALA A 3 25.08 -1.25 -1.09
N GLY A 4 24.53 -0.82 0.05
CA GLY A 4 25.28 0.00 1.02
C GLY A 4 24.80 1.43 1.31
N ARG A 5 23.67 1.91 0.77
CA ARG A 5 23.10 3.19 1.27
C ARG A 5 22.40 2.94 2.61
N LYS A 6 22.82 3.66 3.65
CA LYS A 6 22.06 3.84 4.92
C LYS A 6 21.06 4.99 4.73
N CYS A 7 19.90 4.96 5.39
CA CYS A 7 18.99 6.12 5.42
C CYS A 7 19.14 7.04 6.63
N GLY A 8 20.14 6.80 7.45
CA GLY A 8 20.46 7.58 8.63
C GLY A 8 21.28 6.74 9.59
N ASN A 9 21.77 7.37 10.65
CA ASN A 9 22.33 6.64 11.78
C ASN A 9 21.20 5.90 12.51
N ASN A 10 21.40 4.62 12.83
CA ASN A 10 20.42 3.74 13.47
C ASN A 10 19.11 3.53 12.70
N MET A 11 19.13 3.65 11.37
CA MET A 11 17.98 3.37 10.51
C MET A 11 18.31 2.27 9.51
N ALA A 12 17.34 1.38 9.28
CA ALA A 12 17.41 0.34 8.26
C ALA A 12 16.28 0.53 7.24
N TYR A 13 16.61 0.24 5.98
CA TYR A 13 15.58 0.12 4.94
C TYR A 13 14.83 -1.20 5.11
N LYS A 14 13.50 -1.13 5.16
CA LYS A 14 12.59 -2.26 5.12
C LYS A 14 11.81 -2.23 3.81
N ILE A 15 11.78 -3.33 3.07
CA ILE A 15 10.91 -3.45 1.90
C ILE A 15 9.47 -3.54 2.42
N VAL A 16 8.65 -2.54 2.12
CA VAL A 16 7.24 -2.50 2.51
C VAL A 16 6.31 -2.92 1.37
N ASP A 17 6.77 -2.81 0.13
CA ASP A 17 5.98 -3.20 -1.02
C ASP A 17 6.87 -3.55 -2.21
N LYS A 18 6.34 -4.35 -3.14
CA LYS A 18 6.97 -4.68 -4.42
C LYS A 18 5.95 -4.45 -5.53
N VAL A 19 6.13 -3.35 -6.26
CA VAL A 19 5.26 -3.03 -7.39
C VAL A 19 5.81 -3.71 -8.64
N LYS A 20 5.00 -4.55 -9.28
CA LYS A 20 5.27 -5.07 -10.62
C LYS A 20 4.60 -4.15 -11.63
N TYR A 21 5.31 -3.78 -12.70
CA TYR A 21 4.70 -3.04 -13.80
C TYR A 21 3.91 -4.00 -14.70
N ALA A 22 2.76 -3.54 -15.18
CA ALA A 22 1.85 -4.34 -16.02
C ALA A 22 2.30 -4.41 -17.49
N ASP A 23 3.27 -3.60 -17.90
CA ASP A 23 3.71 -3.47 -19.28
C ASP A 23 4.71 -4.55 -19.71
N GLY A 24 5.19 -5.42 -18.81
CA GLY A 24 6.07 -6.55 -19.17
C GLY A 24 7.45 -6.14 -19.72
N VAL A 25 7.72 -4.85 -19.86
CA VAL A 25 8.99 -4.30 -20.39
C VAL A 25 10.05 -4.21 -19.29
N SER A 26 9.66 -4.15 -18.02
CA SER A 26 10.59 -4.12 -16.89
C SER A 26 10.43 -5.37 -16.00
N LEU A 27 11.44 -6.25 -16.06
CA LEU A 27 11.49 -7.49 -15.26
C LEU A 27 11.84 -7.25 -13.79
N GLU A 28 12.27 -6.04 -13.41
CA GLU A 28 12.65 -5.75 -12.03
C GLU A 28 11.49 -5.11 -11.25
N PRO A 29 11.00 -5.74 -10.16
CA PRO A 29 9.99 -5.15 -9.32
C PRO A 29 10.52 -3.88 -8.65
N LEU A 30 9.74 -2.80 -8.69
CA LEU A 30 10.05 -1.59 -7.93
C LEU A 30 9.81 -1.87 -6.44
N CYS A 31 10.88 -1.96 -5.67
CA CYS A 31 10.78 -2.10 -4.21
C CYS A 31 10.48 -0.73 -3.59
N ILE A 32 9.37 -0.63 -2.84
CA ILE A 32 9.11 0.49 -1.96
C ILE A 32 9.84 0.20 -0.66
N LEU A 33 10.78 1.07 -0.30
CA LEU A 33 11.52 0.98 0.95
C LEU A 33 10.97 2.01 1.94
N GLU A 34 10.72 1.57 3.16
CA GLU A 34 10.50 2.43 4.32
C GLU A 34 11.77 2.46 5.17
N CYS A 35 12.07 3.60 5.79
CA CYS A 35 13.16 3.69 6.75
C CYS A 35 12.60 3.56 8.15
N THR A 36 12.99 2.48 8.82
CA THR A 36 12.57 2.20 10.19
C THR A 36 13.74 2.41 11.12
N CYS A 37 13.50 3.07 12.26
CA CYS A 37 14.46 3.14 13.35
C CYS A 37 14.74 1.72 13.86
N LEU A 38 16.01 1.35 13.95
CA LEU A 38 16.39 0.14 14.67
C LEU A 38 16.21 0.41 16.16
N PRO A 39 15.67 -0.54 16.93
CA PRO A 39 15.73 -0.45 18.38
C PRO A 39 17.20 -0.34 18.79
N VAL A 40 17.49 0.54 19.75
CA VAL A 40 18.83 0.71 20.32
C VAL A 40 19.09 -0.49 21.22
N GLU A 41 19.45 -1.63 20.64
CA GLU A 41 20.09 -2.70 21.38
C GLU A 41 21.57 -2.34 21.57
N ASN A 42 22.04 -2.47 22.81
CA ASN A 42 23.39 -2.14 23.27
C ASN A 42 24.47 -2.49 22.24
N GLN A 43 25.02 -1.46 21.59
CA GLN A 43 26.19 -1.56 20.73
C GLN A 43 27.43 -1.80 21.60
N LEU A 44 27.82 -3.06 21.76
CA LEU A 44 29.16 -3.43 22.19
C LEU A 44 29.65 -4.61 21.34
N GLU A 45 30.76 -4.37 20.63
CA GLU A 45 31.52 -5.29 19.77
C GLU A 45 30.83 -5.68 18.44
N ARG A 46 31.45 -5.74 17.26
CA ARG A 46 32.86 -5.96 16.91
C ARG A 46 33.11 -5.63 15.41
N ASN A 47 34.37 -5.40 15.10
CA ASN A 47 34.99 -4.95 13.85
C ASN A 47 34.90 -5.88 12.61
N GLU A 48 35.01 -5.25 11.43
CA GLU A 48 35.76 -5.61 10.19
C GLU A 48 35.49 -7.00 9.54
N THR A 49 35.32 -7.20 8.22
CA THR A 49 36.22 -6.81 7.10
C THR A 49 35.60 -7.22 5.74
N ALA A 50 35.79 -6.36 4.73
CA ALA A 50 35.94 -6.56 3.26
C ALA A 50 35.01 -7.46 2.37
N THR A 51 34.40 -6.72 1.44
CA THR A 51 33.86 -6.84 0.06
C THR A 51 34.53 -7.78 -1.01
N PRO A 52 34.00 -7.89 -2.28
CA PRO A 52 33.46 -9.15 -2.84
C PRO A 52 33.96 -9.50 -4.27
N THR A 53 33.38 -10.50 -4.97
CA THR A 53 33.48 -10.62 -6.44
C THR A 53 32.20 -11.18 -7.07
N LEU A 54 31.85 -10.62 -8.23
CA LEU A 54 30.58 -10.71 -8.95
C LEU A 54 30.85 -11.23 -10.36
N THR A 55 30.09 -12.25 -10.80
CA THR A 55 29.97 -12.58 -12.23
C THR A 55 28.58 -13.15 -12.52
N GLN A 56 27.76 -12.43 -13.28
CA GLN A 56 26.56 -12.96 -13.94
C GLN A 56 26.69 -12.72 -15.45
N ARG A 57 26.47 -13.78 -16.23
CA ARG A 57 26.31 -13.74 -17.69
C ARG A 57 24.82 -13.76 -18.01
N SER A 58 24.40 -12.93 -18.95
CA SER A 58 23.10 -12.99 -19.64
C SER A 58 23.32 -13.45 -21.09
N VAL A 59 22.40 -14.27 -21.60
CA VAL A 59 22.28 -14.63 -23.01
C VAL A 59 20.86 -14.29 -23.44
N THR A 60 20.74 -13.61 -24.58
CA THR A 60 19.47 -13.22 -25.22
C THR A 60 19.40 -13.97 -26.55
N GLU A 61 18.32 -14.68 -26.82
CA GLU A 61 18.01 -15.19 -28.17
C GLU A 61 16.60 -14.76 -28.59
N GLN A 62 16.55 -14.17 -29.79
CA GLN A 62 15.34 -13.85 -30.56
C GLN A 62 15.04 -15.02 -31.49
N PHE A 63 13.75 -15.36 -31.66
CA PHE A 63 13.28 -16.10 -32.83
C PHE A 63 12.03 -15.43 -33.41
N SER A 64 12.08 -15.28 -34.73
CA SER A 64 11.07 -14.69 -35.62
C SER A 64 10.42 -15.77 -36.48
N ALA A 65 9.24 -15.45 -37.00
CA ALA A 65 8.63 -15.91 -38.26
C ALA A 65 7.33 -16.76 -38.18
N HIS A 66 6.25 -16.06 -38.53
CA HIS A 66 5.16 -16.36 -39.48
C HIS A 66 4.20 -17.55 -39.27
N PRO A 67 2.89 -17.27 -39.13
CA PRO A 67 1.83 -18.21 -39.46
C PRO A 67 1.29 -17.98 -40.88
N THR A 68 1.37 -19.02 -41.72
CA THR A 68 0.71 -19.11 -43.02
C THR A 68 -0.81 -19.29 -42.88
N THR A 69 -1.55 -18.42 -43.56
CA THR A 69 -3.00 -18.46 -43.78
C THR A 69 -3.39 -19.50 -44.83
N GLN A 70 -4.03 -20.61 -44.44
CA GLN A 70 -4.94 -21.37 -45.32
C GLN A 70 -6.02 -22.07 -44.50
N LYS A 71 -7.26 -22.08 -45.04
CA LYS A 71 -8.49 -22.77 -44.58
C LYS A 71 -9.42 -21.99 -43.64
N ALA A 72 -9.89 -20.84 -44.10
CA ALA A 72 -11.20 -20.30 -43.74
C ALA A 72 -12.22 -20.77 -44.78
N GLN A 73 -13.23 -21.57 -44.39
CA GLN A 73 -14.60 -21.58 -44.98
C GLN A 73 -15.56 -22.69 -44.48
N ARG A 74 -15.17 -23.57 -43.53
CA ARG A 74 -16.10 -24.57 -42.94
C ARG A 74 -16.34 -24.47 -41.41
N GLY A 75 -15.90 -23.39 -40.76
CA GLY A 75 -15.89 -23.28 -39.28
C GLY A 75 -17.04 -22.51 -38.61
N VAL A 76 -17.88 -21.78 -39.36
CA VAL A 76 -18.74 -20.74 -38.78
C VAL A 76 -19.83 -21.29 -37.85
N SER A 77 -20.32 -22.52 -38.09
CA SER A 77 -21.34 -23.15 -37.23
C SER A 77 -20.78 -23.81 -35.97
N ARG A 78 -19.51 -24.28 -35.99
CA ARG A 78 -18.85 -24.85 -34.81
C ARG A 78 -18.43 -23.77 -33.80
N ILE A 79 -17.98 -22.61 -34.29
CA ILE A 79 -17.50 -21.50 -33.45
C ILE A 79 -18.63 -20.92 -32.58
N LYS A 80 -19.89 -20.88 -33.05
CA LYS A 80 -21.02 -20.40 -32.23
C LYS A 80 -21.33 -21.32 -31.03
N VAL A 81 -21.29 -22.63 -31.23
CA VAL A 81 -21.58 -23.62 -30.17
C VAL A 81 -20.47 -23.66 -29.12
N GLU A 82 -19.22 -23.53 -29.55
CA GLU A 82 -18.07 -23.50 -28.65
C GLU A 82 -18.00 -22.21 -27.82
N ARG A 83 -18.41 -21.07 -28.41
CA ARG A 83 -18.51 -19.78 -27.71
C ARG A 83 -19.62 -19.76 -26.66
N GLN A 84 -20.75 -20.44 -26.89
CA GLN A 84 -21.81 -20.57 -25.90
C GLN A 84 -21.37 -21.45 -24.72
N LYS A 85 -20.70 -22.59 -24.99
CA LYS A 85 -20.12 -23.42 -23.93
C LYS A 85 -19.07 -22.69 -23.10
N LEU A 86 -18.24 -21.83 -23.70
CA LEU A 86 -17.29 -20.99 -22.96
C LEU A 86 -17.99 -19.96 -22.05
N MET A 87 -19.12 -19.40 -22.49
CA MET A 87 -19.91 -18.44 -21.69
C MET A 87 -20.62 -19.11 -20.51
N ASP A 88 -21.10 -20.35 -20.69
CA ASP A 88 -21.75 -21.12 -19.63
C ASP A 88 -20.72 -21.58 -18.57
N VAL A 89 -19.51 -21.98 -18.99
CA VAL A 89 -18.40 -22.28 -18.08
C VAL A 89 -17.92 -21.02 -17.35
N ALA A 90 -17.81 -19.89 -18.04
CA ALA A 90 -17.46 -18.62 -17.40
C ALA A 90 -18.52 -18.16 -16.38
N SER A 91 -19.80 -18.41 -16.63
CA SER A 91 -20.88 -18.12 -15.67
C SER A 91 -20.85 -19.04 -14.44
N GLN A 92 -20.49 -20.32 -14.61
CA GLN A 92 -20.28 -21.23 -13.49
C GLN A 92 -19.03 -20.89 -12.66
N PHE A 93 -17.97 -20.37 -13.28
CA PHE A 93 -16.79 -19.86 -12.56
C PHE A 93 -17.04 -18.52 -11.83
N LEU A 94 -18.05 -17.76 -12.23
CA LEU A 94 -18.42 -16.50 -11.57
C LEU A 94 -19.36 -16.69 -10.36
N ALA A 95 -20.04 -17.84 -10.26
CA ALA A 95 -20.98 -18.12 -9.17
C ALA A 95 -20.28 -18.52 -7.85
N GLU A 96 -19.00 -18.89 -7.90
CA GLU A 96 -18.16 -19.15 -6.71
C GLU A 96 -16.75 -18.58 -6.90
N VAL A 97 -16.61 -17.33 -7.34
CA VAL A 97 -15.29 -16.67 -7.20
C VAL A 97 -14.99 -16.68 -5.71
N PRO A 98 -13.99 -17.47 -5.24
CA PRO A 98 -13.68 -17.51 -3.82
C PRO A 98 -13.28 -16.09 -3.49
N VAL A 99 -14.08 -15.42 -2.67
CA VAL A 99 -13.84 -14.05 -2.21
C VAL A 99 -12.35 -13.96 -1.94
N SER A 100 -11.62 -13.26 -2.81
CA SER A 100 -10.16 -13.39 -2.91
C SER A 100 -9.62 -13.30 -1.49
N LYS A 101 -9.02 -14.40 -0.98
CA LYS A 101 -8.77 -14.59 0.45
C LYS A 101 -8.14 -13.33 1.05
N ALA A 102 -8.98 -12.47 1.62
CA ALA A 102 -8.54 -11.16 2.06
C ALA A 102 -7.49 -11.37 3.14
N CYS A 103 -6.48 -10.50 3.19
CA CYS A 103 -5.38 -10.62 4.13
C CYS A 103 -4.70 -12.00 4.06
N SER A 104 -4.53 -12.56 2.86
CA SER A 104 -3.91 -13.87 2.63
C SER A 104 -4.62 -15.04 3.33
N GLY A 105 -5.91 -14.90 3.63
CA GLY A 105 -6.75 -15.94 4.24
C GLY A 105 -6.72 -16.00 5.76
N ARG A 106 -6.03 -15.07 6.43
CA ARG A 106 -6.14 -14.86 7.88
C ARG A 106 -7.14 -13.74 8.20
N ASN A 107 -7.46 -13.60 9.48
CA ASN A 107 -8.06 -12.37 9.97
C ASN A 107 -7.13 -11.18 9.66
N CYS A 108 -7.73 -10.09 9.19
CA CYS A 108 -7.02 -8.85 8.96
C CYS A 108 -6.67 -8.18 10.29
N VAL A 109 -5.53 -7.51 10.33
CA VAL A 109 -5.16 -6.67 11.47
C VAL A 109 -5.97 -5.36 11.40
N LEU A 110 -6.35 -4.82 12.55
CA LEU A 110 -7.01 -3.52 12.61
C LEU A 110 -6.17 -2.44 11.91
N GLY A 111 -6.76 -1.75 10.93
CA GLY A 111 -6.10 -0.73 10.12
C GLY A 111 -5.40 -1.26 8.88
N GLU A 112 -5.33 -2.58 8.67
CA GLU A 112 -4.77 -3.18 7.47
C GLU A 112 -5.57 -2.76 6.23
N LEU A 113 -4.84 -2.29 5.21
CA LEU A 113 -5.37 -1.85 3.93
C LEU A 113 -5.28 -3.00 2.92
N ILE A 114 -6.37 -3.26 2.22
CA ILE A 114 -6.42 -4.23 1.13
C ILE A 114 -6.88 -3.57 -0.16
N THR A 115 -6.59 -4.24 -1.27
CA THR A 115 -7.15 -3.96 -2.58
C THR A 115 -8.18 -5.04 -2.90
N ASP A 116 -9.44 -4.63 -3.01
CA ASP A 116 -10.56 -5.52 -3.30
C ASP A 116 -11.01 -5.35 -4.76
N SER A 117 -10.72 -6.37 -5.57
CA SER A 117 -11.22 -6.46 -6.93
C SER A 117 -12.71 -6.77 -6.89
N LEU A 118 -13.52 -5.91 -7.52
CA LEU A 118 -14.99 -5.89 -7.55
C LEU A 118 -15.66 -5.19 -6.37
N CYS A 119 -14.91 -4.70 -5.37
CA CYS A 119 -15.46 -3.97 -4.22
C CYS A 119 -16.47 -4.78 -3.37
N SER A 120 -16.42 -6.10 -3.46
CA SER A 120 -17.36 -7.03 -2.84
C SER A 120 -17.20 -7.21 -1.33
N LEU A 121 -16.12 -6.72 -0.74
CA LEU A 121 -15.80 -6.91 0.68
C LEU A 121 -16.33 -5.81 1.60
N THR A 122 -16.93 -4.73 1.06
CA THR A 122 -17.44 -3.64 1.92
C THR A 122 -18.45 -4.16 2.93
N ASP A 123 -18.29 -3.77 4.20
CA ASP A 123 -19.09 -4.20 5.35
C ASP A 123 -18.98 -5.70 5.71
N HIS A 124 -18.19 -6.48 4.97
CA HIS A 124 -17.86 -7.85 5.37
C HIS A 124 -16.91 -7.86 6.56
N LYS A 125 -17.08 -8.89 7.40
CA LYS A 125 -16.23 -9.13 8.57
C LYS A 125 -14.79 -9.39 8.15
N CYS A 126 -13.86 -8.60 8.70
CA CYS A 126 -12.42 -8.77 8.49
C CYS A 126 -11.69 -9.29 9.75
N GLY A 127 -12.38 -9.32 10.89
CA GLY A 127 -11.88 -9.87 12.15
C GLY A 127 -12.90 -9.75 13.28
N PRO A 128 -12.53 -10.09 14.54
CA PRO A 128 -13.41 -9.93 15.70
C PRO A 128 -13.82 -8.47 15.90
N ASN A 129 -15.13 -8.19 15.89
CA ASN A 129 -15.70 -6.84 15.99
C ASN A 129 -15.17 -5.85 14.92
N MET A 130 -14.74 -6.37 13.77
CA MET A 130 -14.14 -5.59 12.70
C MET A 130 -14.76 -5.88 11.34
N VAL A 131 -14.91 -4.85 10.51
CA VAL A 131 -15.40 -4.92 9.13
C VAL A 131 -14.54 -4.12 8.18
N PHE A 132 -14.54 -4.52 6.92
CA PHE A 132 -13.95 -3.72 5.86
C PHE A 132 -14.79 -2.48 5.59
N LYS A 133 -14.13 -1.34 5.55
CA LYS A 133 -14.73 -0.08 5.13
C LYS A 133 -14.01 0.40 3.88
N THR A 134 -14.76 0.70 2.83
CA THR A 134 -14.19 1.31 1.63
C THR A 134 -13.65 2.70 1.96
N LEU A 135 -12.35 2.87 1.78
CA LEU A 135 -11.69 4.17 1.88
C LEU A 135 -11.76 4.89 0.54
N ILE A 136 -11.52 4.17 -0.57
CA ILE A 136 -11.50 4.76 -1.90
C ILE A 136 -12.01 3.75 -2.93
N GLY A 137 -12.90 4.18 -3.81
CA GLY A 137 -13.51 3.36 -4.86
C GLY A 137 -15.03 3.50 -4.89
N PRO A 138 -15.72 2.81 -5.82
CA PRO A 138 -15.15 1.95 -6.85
C PRO A 138 -14.42 2.77 -7.95
N MET A 139 -13.18 2.38 -8.27
CA MET A 139 -12.44 2.88 -9.44
C MET A 139 -12.56 1.88 -10.57
N ARG A 140 -12.73 2.34 -11.81
CA ARG A 140 -12.70 1.45 -12.98
C ARG A 140 -11.30 1.43 -13.56
N VAL A 141 -10.65 0.28 -13.50
CA VAL A 141 -9.33 0.05 -14.11
C VAL A 141 -9.52 -0.77 -15.38
N LYS A 142 -8.89 -0.32 -16.48
CA LYS A 142 -8.86 -1.05 -17.75
C LYS A 142 -7.67 -2.00 -17.74
N ALA A 143 -7.92 -3.27 -18.00
CA ALA A 143 -6.90 -4.27 -18.31
C ALA A 143 -7.26 -4.92 -19.65
N GLY A 144 -6.58 -4.50 -20.71
CA GLY A 144 -6.88 -4.93 -22.08
C GLY A 144 -8.29 -4.51 -22.52
N LEU A 145 -9.08 -5.48 -22.97
CA LEU A 145 -10.47 -5.27 -23.41
C LEU A 145 -11.49 -5.26 -22.27
N SER A 146 -11.05 -5.57 -21.04
CA SER A 146 -11.93 -5.68 -19.87
C SER A 146 -11.72 -4.49 -18.93
N SER A 147 -12.80 -4.01 -18.33
CA SER A 147 -12.75 -3.05 -17.22
C SER A 147 -13.25 -3.73 -15.95
N TYR A 148 -12.51 -3.59 -14.85
CA TYR A 148 -12.94 -4.10 -13.54
C TYR A 148 -12.94 -2.99 -12.50
N LYS A 149 -13.74 -3.17 -11.45
CA LYS A 149 -13.81 -2.24 -10.32
C LYS A 149 -12.74 -2.60 -9.30
N ILE A 150 -12.09 -1.61 -8.71
CA ILE A 150 -11.18 -1.78 -7.59
C ILE A 150 -11.63 -0.87 -6.45
N CYS A 151 -11.60 -1.37 -5.23
CA CYS A 151 -11.72 -0.58 -4.02
C CYS A 151 -10.51 -0.78 -3.11
N PHE A 152 -10.05 0.30 -2.52
CA PHE A 152 -9.14 0.26 -1.39
C PHE A 152 -9.97 0.25 -0.11
N GLN A 153 -9.85 -0.82 0.67
CA GLN A 153 -10.65 -1.02 1.86
C GLN A 153 -9.75 -1.23 3.06
N GLN A 154 -10.20 -0.76 4.23
CA GLN A 154 -9.47 -0.90 5.47
C GLN A 154 -10.28 -1.70 6.48
N CYS A 155 -9.63 -2.61 7.20
CA CYS A 155 -10.25 -3.30 8.31
C CYS A 155 -10.41 -2.34 9.51
N THR A 156 -11.65 -2.06 9.93
CA THR A 156 -11.98 -1.08 10.98
C THR A 156 -12.96 -1.65 11.99
N CYS A 157 -13.19 -0.99 13.12
CA CYS A 157 -14.20 -1.46 14.07
C CYS A 157 -15.60 -1.39 13.48
N TYR A 158 -16.42 -2.40 13.76
CA TYR A 158 -17.76 -2.57 13.21
C TYR A 158 -18.71 -1.40 13.49
N SER A 159 -18.62 -0.81 14.68
CA SER A 159 -19.47 0.30 15.09
C SER A 159 -18.74 1.27 16.02
N SER A 160 -19.36 2.43 16.25
CA SER A 160 -18.88 3.45 17.20
C SER A 160 -18.94 3.00 18.67
N GLU A 161 -19.62 1.89 18.97
CA GLU A 161 -19.61 1.26 20.30
C GLU A 161 -18.28 0.61 20.63
N TYR A 162 -17.42 0.36 19.64
CA TYR A 162 -16.10 -0.21 19.85
C TYR A 162 -15.04 0.89 19.79
N LYS A 163 -14.04 0.79 20.66
CA LYS A 163 -12.82 1.60 20.62
C LYS A 163 -11.64 0.74 20.19
N LYS A 164 -10.72 1.34 19.43
CA LYS A 164 -9.46 0.72 19.07
C LYS A 164 -8.60 0.65 20.33
N LYS A 165 -8.10 -0.54 20.68
CA LYS A 165 -7.14 -0.75 21.77
C LYS A 165 -6.28 -1.97 21.52
N GLY A 166 -4.96 -1.80 21.56
CA GLY A 166 -4.00 -2.90 21.36
C GLY A 166 -4.15 -3.64 20.02
N GLY A 167 -4.50 -2.94 18.94
CA GLY A 167 -4.75 -3.56 17.63
C GLY A 167 -6.08 -4.32 17.52
N GLN A 168 -6.96 -4.20 18.51
CA GLN A 168 -8.27 -4.85 18.55
C GLN A 168 -9.41 -3.83 18.72
N CYS A 169 -10.64 -4.27 18.47
CA CYS A 169 -11.85 -3.50 18.71
C CYS A 169 -12.55 -3.98 19.97
N ILE A 170 -12.49 -3.17 21.03
CA ILE A 170 -13.03 -3.47 22.36
C ILE A 170 -14.31 -2.67 22.58
N LYS A 171 -15.38 -3.31 23.03
CA LYS A 171 -16.65 -2.65 23.31
C LYS A 171 -16.46 -1.62 24.43
N LYS A 172 -16.99 -0.41 24.26
CA LYS A 172 -17.04 0.62 25.29
C LYS A 172 -17.97 0.09 26.40
N SER A 173 -17.45 -0.13 27.61
CA SER A 173 -18.29 -0.41 28.77
C SER A 173 -19.14 0.82 29.07
N SER A 174 -20.40 0.61 29.48
CA SER A 174 -21.38 1.66 29.77
C SER A 174 -21.09 2.46 31.06
N VAL A 175 -19.88 2.37 31.60
CA VAL A 175 -19.48 3.15 32.77
C VAL A 175 -19.09 4.55 32.28
N PRO A 176 -19.66 5.64 32.85
CA PRO A 176 -19.26 7.00 32.48
C PRO A 176 -17.81 7.22 32.93
N MET A 177 -16.87 6.93 32.04
CA MET A 177 -15.48 7.34 32.19
C MET A 177 -15.44 8.86 32.11
N ARG A 178 -15.29 9.48 33.28
CA ARG A 178 -14.72 10.82 33.51
C ARG A 178 -13.68 11.11 32.43
N ASN A 179 -13.80 12.28 31.76
CA ASN A 179 -12.92 12.74 30.68
C ASN A 179 -11.44 12.42 30.93
N GLU A 180 -10.99 11.23 30.54
CA GLU A 180 -9.58 10.92 30.38
C GLU A 180 -9.21 11.47 29.02
N THR A 181 -8.63 12.67 29.07
CA THR A 181 -7.64 13.23 28.15
C THR A 181 -7.21 12.23 27.09
N GLU A 182 -7.40 12.61 25.82
CA GLU A 182 -6.90 11.93 24.61
C GLU A 182 -5.45 11.44 24.76
N LEU A 183 -5.28 10.26 25.35
CA LEU A 183 -4.04 9.52 25.29
C LEU A 183 -4.17 8.62 24.06
N SER A 184 -3.85 9.19 22.90
CA SER A 184 -3.84 8.48 21.63
C SER A 184 -2.84 7.33 21.72
N GLU A 185 -3.36 6.13 21.92
CA GLU A 185 -2.62 4.87 21.81
C GLU A 185 -1.94 4.82 20.43
N THR A 186 -0.61 4.93 20.45
CA THR A 186 0.32 4.35 19.47
C THR A 186 -0.07 4.49 17.99
N ARG A 187 -0.36 5.72 17.55
CA ARG A 187 0.37 6.23 16.37
C ARG A 187 1.80 6.44 16.85
N ALA A 188 2.81 6.07 16.07
CA ALA A 188 4.16 6.53 16.35
C ALA A 188 4.11 8.05 16.65
N ASN A 189 4.63 8.42 17.82
CA ASN A 189 4.42 9.69 18.52
C ASN A 189 5.10 10.88 17.82
N CYS A 190 4.66 11.20 16.60
CA CYS A 190 5.27 12.25 15.78
C CYS A 190 4.31 13.37 15.40
N VAL A 191 3.09 13.41 15.95
CA VAL A 191 2.27 14.64 15.87
C VAL A 191 3.03 15.74 16.59
N GLY A 192 3.38 16.81 15.87
CA GLY A 192 4.28 17.86 16.39
C GLY A 192 5.77 17.60 16.18
N ARG A 193 6.16 16.56 15.41
CA ARG A 193 7.54 16.29 15.02
C ARG A 193 7.77 16.16 13.51
N SER A 194 8.98 16.54 13.08
CA SER A 194 9.44 16.60 11.67
C SER A 194 9.81 15.26 11.02
N CYS A 195 9.79 14.18 11.80
CA CYS A 195 10.53 12.95 11.47
C CYS A 195 9.74 11.89 10.68
N GLU A 196 8.49 12.12 10.28
CA GLU A 196 7.71 11.09 9.57
C GLU A 196 7.36 11.47 8.13
N GLN A 197 7.75 10.56 7.22
CA GLN A 197 7.16 10.47 5.89
C GLN A 197 5.86 9.66 6.00
N ILE A 198 4.74 10.27 5.65
CA ILE A 198 3.44 9.61 5.59
C ILE A 198 3.04 9.36 4.14
N ARG A 199 2.41 8.22 3.88
CA ARG A 199 1.74 7.94 2.61
C ARG A 199 0.32 8.51 2.67
N ASN A 200 0.05 9.52 1.85
CA ASN A 200 -1.25 10.17 1.79
C ASN A 200 -1.84 10.03 0.38
N ILE A 201 -2.89 9.22 0.29
CA ILE A 201 -3.62 9.00 -0.95
C ILE A 201 -4.43 10.27 -1.27
N LEU A 202 -4.48 10.64 -2.54
CA LEU A 202 -5.03 11.89 -3.09
C LEU A 202 -4.35 13.18 -2.59
N CYS A 203 -3.23 13.07 -1.87
CA CYS A 203 -2.43 14.21 -1.43
C CYS A 203 -3.20 15.27 -0.61
N THR A 204 -4.34 14.90 -0.02
CA THR A 204 -5.27 15.78 0.71
C THR A 204 -4.67 16.45 1.96
N LEU A 205 -3.61 15.89 2.52
CA LEU A 205 -2.91 16.46 3.67
C LEU A 205 -1.85 17.50 3.27
N ARG A 206 -1.53 17.65 1.99
CA ARG A 206 -0.54 18.63 1.51
C ARG A 206 -0.89 20.04 2.01
N GLY A 207 0.08 20.71 2.64
CA GLY A 207 -0.07 22.06 3.18
C GLY A 207 -0.82 22.14 4.51
N ARG A 208 -1.40 21.05 5.02
CA ARG A 208 -2.07 21.06 6.33
C ARG A 208 -1.05 21.12 7.46
N LYS A 209 -1.45 21.74 8.58
CA LYS A 209 -0.66 21.80 9.81
C LYS A 209 -0.43 20.37 10.35
N CYS A 210 0.80 20.04 10.65
CA CYS A 210 1.20 18.74 11.23
C CYS A 210 1.93 18.88 12.58
N GLY A 211 2.14 20.12 13.02
CA GLY A 211 2.80 20.49 14.26
C GLY A 211 2.89 22.01 14.39
N ASP A 212 3.43 22.49 15.49
CA ASP A 212 3.65 23.93 15.65
C ASP A 212 4.76 24.41 14.72
N ASN A 213 4.43 25.46 13.96
CA ASN A 213 5.28 25.97 12.88
C ASN A 213 5.66 24.90 11.84
N MET A 214 4.80 23.88 11.65
CA MET A 214 5.04 22.77 10.72
C MET A 214 3.87 22.50 9.79
N VAL A 215 4.18 22.09 8.56
CA VAL A 215 3.21 21.71 7.53
C VAL A 215 3.66 20.46 6.78
N TYR A 216 2.69 19.69 6.28
CA TYR A 216 2.99 18.57 5.39
C TYR A 216 3.43 19.08 4.02
N LYS A 217 4.66 18.74 3.61
CA LYS A 217 5.18 18.98 2.27
C LYS A 217 5.34 17.68 1.51
N THR A 218 4.96 17.67 0.24
CA THR A 218 5.20 16.53 -0.65
C THR A 218 6.68 16.38 -0.93
N ILE A 219 7.24 15.23 -0.55
CA ILE A 219 8.61 14.83 -0.87
C ILE A 219 8.63 14.01 -2.15
N ARG A 220 7.61 13.15 -2.34
CA ARG A 220 7.48 12.33 -3.54
C ARG A 220 6.01 12.22 -3.94
N ARG A 221 5.77 12.22 -5.24
CA ARG A 221 4.48 11.85 -5.84
C ARG A 221 4.66 10.50 -6.53
N LEU A 222 3.69 9.63 -6.34
CA LEU A 222 3.56 8.38 -7.06
C LEU A 222 2.32 8.55 -7.94
N VAL A 223 2.57 8.76 -9.22
CA VAL A 223 1.55 8.79 -10.27
C VAL A 223 1.68 7.45 -10.98
N TYR A 224 0.62 6.67 -10.96
CA TYR A 224 0.56 5.44 -11.74
C TYR A 224 0.12 5.79 -13.16
N ILE A 225 0.45 4.93 -14.12
CA ILE A 225 0.17 5.15 -15.55
C ILE A 225 -1.35 5.07 -15.84
N ASP A 226 -2.11 4.43 -14.96
CA ASP A 226 -3.56 4.33 -15.01
C ASP A 226 -4.23 5.47 -14.22
N ASP A 227 -5.57 5.56 -14.34
CA ASP A 227 -6.42 6.52 -13.61
C ASP A 227 -6.45 6.29 -12.08
N SER A 228 -5.41 5.66 -11.51
CA SER A 228 -5.25 5.47 -10.08
C SER A 228 -5.04 6.80 -9.36
N PRO A 229 -5.51 6.90 -8.10
CA PRO A 229 -5.38 8.11 -7.32
C PRO A 229 -3.90 8.45 -7.11
N GLU A 230 -3.56 9.74 -7.25
CA GLU A 230 -2.23 10.23 -6.92
C GLU A 230 -1.91 9.89 -5.46
N ILE A 231 -0.74 9.28 -5.22
CA ILE A 231 -0.27 9.04 -3.86
C ILE A 231 0.89 9.96 -3.58
N CYS A 232 0.78 10.77 -2.52
CA CYS A 232 1.87 11.57 -2.03
C CYS A 232 2.59 10.88 -0.88
N ILE A 233 3.91 10.92 -0.91
CA ILE A 233 4.74 10.78 0.29
C ILE A 233 4.94 12.20 0.82
N LEU A 234 4.33 12.49 1.96
CA LEU A 234 4.39 13.79 2.62
C LEU A 234 5.33 13.70 3.82
N GLN A 235 6.11 14.74 4.07
CA GLN A 235 6.90 14.88 5.29
C GLN A 235 6.43 16.11 6.06
N CYS A 236 6.32 15.98 7.37
CA CYS A 236 6.06 17.12 8.23
C CYS A 236 7.34 17.95 8.35
N ILE A 237 7.33 19.20 7.90
CA ILE A 237 8.53 20.06 7.91
C ILE A 237 8.19 21.45 8.45
N CYS A 238 9.20 22.25 8.79
CA CYS A 238 8.98 23.64 9.18
C CYS A 238 8.26 24.44 8.09
N VAL A 239 7.28 25.25 8.51
CA VAL A 239 6.38 26.04 7.64
C VAL A 239 7.12 27.09 6.81
N SER A 240 8.26 27.57 7.30
CA SER A 240 9.09 28.53 6.59
C SER A 240 10.56 28.43 6.99
N LYS A 241 11.44 29.10 6.24
CA LYS A 241 12.87 29.23 6.54
C LYS A 241 13.16 30.03 7.81
N LYS A 242 12.17 30.74 8.38
CA LYS A 242 12.30 31.43 9.66
C LYS A 242 12.43 30.47 10.84
N TYR A 243 12.07 29.20 10.64
CA TYR A 243 12.19 28.17 11.66
C TYR A 243 13.33 27.21 11.33
N VAL A 244 13.95 26.67 12.37
CA VAL A 244 14.92 25.59 12.29
C VAL A 244 14.40 24.41 13.09
N GLU A 245 14.67 23.22 12.57
CA GLU A 245 14.32 21.98 13.23
C GLU A 245 15.33 21.69 14.35
N LYS A 246 14.85 21.55 15.59
CA LYS A 246 15.64 21.17 16.76
C LYS A 246 14.83 20.19 17.61
N ASP A 247 15.39 19.02 17.87
CA ASP A 247 14.76 17.93 18.63
C ASP A 247 13.37 17.54 18.10
N GLY A 248 13.27 17.54 16.77
CA GLY A 248 12.03 17.27 16.06
C GLY A 248 11.01 18.41 16.12
N ARG A 249 11.32 19.61 16.62
CA ARG A 249 10.38 20.75 16.68
C ARG A 249 10.87 21.90 15.81
N CYS A 250 9.97 22.76 15.34
CA CYS A 250 10.31 23.95 14.56
C CYS A 250 10.31 25.20 15.46
N ILE A 251 11.50 25.66 15.81
CA ILE A 251 11.74 26.85 16.63
C ILE A 251 12.20 28.02 15.75
N LEU A 252 11.93 29.26 16.17
CA LEU A 252 12.37 30.45 15.44
C LEU A 252 13.91 30.48 15.39
N ARG A 253 14.48 30.79 14.23
CA ARG A 253 15.92 31.06 14.09
C ARG A 253 16.21 32.38 14.81
N GLU A 254 17.21 32.35 15.69
CA GLU A 254 17.83 33.54 16.27
C GLU A 254 18.54 34.38 15.19
#